data_AF-A0A1H3QK24-F1
#
_entry.id   AF-A0A1H3QK24-F1
#
_cell.length_a   1.000
_cell.length_b   1.000
_cell.length_c   1.000
_cell.angle_alpha   90.00
_cell.angle_beta   90.00
_cell.angle_gamma   90.00
#
_symmetry.space_group_name_H-M   'P 1'
#
loop_
_entity.id
_entity.type
_entity.pdbx_description
1 polymer ?
#
loop_
_entity_poly.entity_id
_entity_poly.type
_entity_poly.pdbx_seq_one_letter_code
_entity_poly.pdbx_strand_id
1 'polypeptide(L)' 'MANAWIPVIGGPQDGTQIEVPITDGLPPSPLTHEWRWTGPGGEKKVTETYVADDAPGSDPPWRYVPEH' A
#
# COMPACT_ATOMS: atom_id res chain seq x y z
N MET A 1 1.90 -12.65 -14.71
CA MET A 1 1.59 -11.52 -13.80
C MET A 1 2.88 -11.24 -13.04
N ALA A 2 3.32 -9.99 -13.02
CA ALA A 2 4.48 -9.57 -12.24
C ALA A 2 3.99 -9.01 -10.90
N ASN A 3 4.78 -9.09 -9.84
CA ASN A 3 4.47 -8.41 -8.58
C ASN A 3 5.40 -7.21 -8.42
N ALA A 4 4.92 -6.16 -7.77
CA ALA A 4 5.74 -5.00 -7.40
C ALA A 4 5.51 -4.63 -5.93
N TRP A 5 6.58 -4.19 -5.27
CA TRP A 5 6.53 -3.62 -3.93
C TRP A 5 6.30 -2.12 -4.04
N ILE A 6 5.08 -1.68 -3.73
CA ILE A 6 4.67 -0.29 -3.91
C ILE A 6 4.68 0.42 -2.55
N PRO A 7 5.38 1.56 -2.44
CA PRO A 7 5.44 2.32 -1.20
C PRO A 7 4.06 2.90 -0.84
N VAL A 8 3.75 2.84 0.45
CA VAL A 8 2.56 3.44 1.05
C VAL A 8 2.97 4.76 1.70
N ILE A 9 2.30 5.84 1.32
CA ILE A 9 2.51 7.18 1.85
C ILE A 9 1.23 7.63 2.56
N GLY A 10 1.35 7.89 3.86
CA GLY A 10 0.22 8.19 4.74
C GLY A 10 -0.49 6.93 5.27
N GLY A 11 -1.24 7.11 6.34
CA GLY A 11 -1.99 6.03 6.99
C GLY A 11 -1.21 5.32 8.11
N PRO A 12 -1.66 4.13 8.52
CA PRO A 12 -1.13 3.44 9.70
C PRO A 12 0.31 2.96 9.62
N GLN A 13 0.83 2.72 8.42
CA GLN A 13 2.20 2.27 8.16
C GLN A 13 2.85 3.08 7.03
N ASP A 14 2.87 4.39 7.20
CA ASP A 14 3.60 5.30 6.31
C ASP A 14 5.06 4.86 6.12
N GLY A 15 5.53 4.87 4.87
CA GLY A 15 6.89 4.47 4.49
C GLY A 15 7.10 2.97 4.30
N THR A 16 6.08 2.14 4.50
CA THR A 16 6.17 0.69 4.22
C THR A 16 5.80 0.37 2.77
N GLN A 17 6.04 -0.87 2.32
CA GLN A 17 5.71 -1.31 0.97
C GLN A 17 4.72 -2.48 1.02
N ILE A 18 3.76 -2.50 0.09
CA ILE A 18 2.84 -3.61 -0.12
C ILE A 18 3.18 -4.30 -1.44
N GLU A 19 3.32 -5.62 -1.40
CA GLU A 19 3.45 -6.42 -2.62
C GLU A 19 2.08 -6.61 -3.27
N VAL A 20 1.95 -6.18 -4.53
CA VAL A 20 0.71 -6.32 -5.30
C VAL A 20 0.95 -6.90 -6.69
N PRO A 21 -0.01 -7.65 -7.24
CA PRO A 21 0.06 -8.13 -8.60
C PRO A 21 -0.18 -7.00 -9.60
N ILE A 22 0.74 -6.82 -10.53
CA ILE A 22 0.67 -5.86 -11.64
C ILE A 22 -0.03 -6.52 -12.83
N THR A 23 -1.07 -5.85 -13.32
CA THR A 23 -1.87 -6.25 -14.49
C THR A 23 -1.85 -5.12 -15.52
N ASP A 24 -1.52 -5.44 -16.77
CA ASP A 24 -1.36 -4.46 -17.87
C ASP A 24 -0.41 -3.29 -17.53
N GLY A 25 0.61 -3.56 -16.71
CA GLY A 25 1.59 -2.57 -16.29
C GLY A 25 1.11 -1.61 -15.21
N LEU A 26 -0.07 -1.85 -14.60
CA LEU A 26 -0.63 -1.01 -13.55
C LEU A 26 -0.89 -1.81 -12.27
N PRO A 27 -0.71 -1.19 -11.09
CA PRO A 27 -1.13 -1.78 -9.83
C PRO A 27 -2.65 -1.73 -9.63
N PRO A 28 -3.21 -2.61 -8.79
CA PRO A 28 -4.62 -2.57 -8.45
C PRO A 28 -4.94 -1.29 -7.70
N SER A 29 -6.03 -0.64 -8.07
CA SER A 29 -6.55 0.55 -7.40
C SER A 29 -8.08 0.55 -7.49
N PRO A 30 -8.81 0.60 -6.37
CA PRO A 30 -8.32 0.68 -4.98
C PRO A 30 -7.76 -0.67 -4.44
N LEU A 31 -6.98 -0.59 -3.37
CA LEU A 31 -6.43 -1.73 -2.63
C LEU A 31 -6.79 -1.62 -1.15
N THR A 32 -7.54 -2.58 -0.63
CA THR A 32 -7.77 -2.71 0.81
C THR A 32 -6.73 -3.64 1.44
N HIS A 33 -6.01 -3.14 2.45
CA HIS A 33 -4.96 -3.90 3.15
C HIS A 33 -5.22 -3.92 4.67
N GLU A 34 -5.06 -5.10 5.28
CA GLU A 34 -5.12 -5.26 6.74
C GLU A 34 -3.71 -5.22 7.32
N TRP A 35 -3.45 -4.19 8.12
CA TRP A 35 -2.24 -4.09 8.90
C TRP A 35 -2.41 -4.75 10.26
N ARG A 36 -1.39 -5.50 10.67
CA ARG A 36 -1.32 -6.12 11.99
C ARG A 36 -0.15 -5.57 12.77
N TRP A 37 -0.40 -5.17 14.00
CA TRP A 37 0.64 -4.70 14.91
C TRP A 37 0.47 -5.30 16.29
N THR A 38 1.59 -5.63 16.91
CA THR A 38 1.65 -6.07 18.30
C THR A 38 2.02 -4.88 19.18
N GLY A 39 1.05 -4.35 19.91
CA GLY A 39 1.24 -3.26 20.87
C GLY A 39 1.22 -3.75 22.33
N PRO A 40 1.39 -2.84 23.31
CA PRO A 40 1.35 -3.17 24.74
C PRO A 40 0.02 -3.80 25.22
N GLY A 41 -1.05 -3.66 24.43
CA GLY A 41 -2.37 -4.25 24.68
C GLY A 41 -2.70 -5.49 23.85
N GLY A 42 -1.72 -6.05 23.14
CA GLY A 42 -1.92 -7.21 22.26
C GLY A 42 -1.94 -6.87 20.77
N GLU A 43 -2.36 -7.84 19.96
CA GLU A 43 -2.51 -7.64 18.51
C GLU A 43 -3.70 -6.73 18.22
N LYS A 44 -3.44 -5.66 17.45
CA LYS A 44 -4.50 -4.84 16.87
C LYS A 44 -4.38 -4.92 15.34
N LYS A 45 -5.54 -5.00 14.71
CA LYS A 45 -5.70 -5.04 13.26
C LYS A 45 -6.38 -3.75 12.82
N VAL A 46 -5.90 -3.16 11.74
CA VAL A 46 -6.61 -2.06 11.08
C VAL A 46 -6.59 -2.30 9.60
N THR A 47 -7.78 -2.17 9.03
CA THR A 47 -8.01 -2.25 7.61
C THR A 47 -8.08 -0.84 7.06
N GLU A 48 -7.29 -0.56 6.04
CA GLU A 48 -7.24 0.74 5.36
C GLU A 48 -7.33 0.51 3.86
N THR A 49 -8.01 1.40 3.14
CA THR A 49 -8.09 1.38 1.68
C THR A 49 -7.14 2.42 1.10
N TYR A 50 -6.41 2.03 0.07
CA TYR A 50 -5.45 2.87 -0.62
C TYR A 50 -5.83 3.01 -2.09
N VAL A 51 -5.53 4.17 -2.66
CA VAL A 51 -5.57 4.41 -4.10
C VAL A 51 -4.15 4.52 -4.63
N ALA A 52 -3.90 3.91 -5.79
CA ALA A 52 -2.65 4.09 -6.49
C ALA A 52 -2.60 5.50 -7.09
N ASP A 53 -1.51 6.21 -6.79
CA ASP A 53 -1.21 7.54 -7.29
C ASP A 53 0.08 7.49 -8.11
N ASP A 54 0.12 8.23 -9.22
CA ASP A 54 1.30 8.31 -10.06
C ASP A 54 2.42 9.06 -9.32
N ALA A 55 3.60 8.42 -9.23
CA ALA A 55 4.77 8.96 -8.54
C ALA A 55 5.94 9.10 -9.53
N PRO A 56 5.91 10.07 -10.45
CA PRO A 56 6.97 10.26 -11.42
C PRO A 56 8.31 10.56 -10.71
N GLY A 57 9.31 9.72 -10.95
CA GLY A 57 10.64 9.82 -10.33
C GLY A 57 10.90 8.80 -9.21
N SER A 58 9.92 8.00 -8.82
CA SER A 58 10.09 6.85 -7.92
C SER A 58 10.29 5.55 -8.72
N ASP A 59 10.99 4.58 -8.12
CA ASP A 59 11.03 3.20 -8.61
C ASP A 59 10.49 2.28 -7.50
N PRO A 60 9.26 1.74 -7.63
CA PRO A 60 8.37 1.81 -8.80
C PRO A 60 7.68 3.19 -8.98
N PRO A 61 7.15 3.51 -10.19
CA PRO A 61 6.55 4.81 -10.51
C PRO A 61 5.15 5.04 -9.91
N TRP A 62 4.80 4.30 -8.87
CA TRP A 62 3.52 4.37 -8.18
C TRP A 62 3.74 4.46 -6.68
N ARG A 63 2.76 5.04 -5.99
CA ARG A 63 2.64 5.00 -4.54
C ARG A 63 1.19 4.76 -4.14
N TYR A 64 0.97 4.15 -3.00
CA TYR A 64 -0.34 4.04 -2.40
C TYR A 64 -0.55 5.16 -1.40
N VAL A 65 -1.66 5.87 -1.52
CA VAL A 65 -2.10 6.88 -0.54
C VAL A 65 -3.45 6.47 0.04
N PRO A 66 -3.72 6.69 1.34
CA PRO A 66 -5.01 6.37 1.94
C PRO A 66 -6.15 7.07 1.18
N GLU A 67 -7.23 6.33 0.96
CA GLU A 67 -8.49 6.88 0.45
C GLU A 67 -9.16 7.66 1.60
N HIS A 68 -9.02 8.99 1.60
CA HIS A 68 -9.65 9.91 2.57
C HIS A 68 -10.88 10.60 1.98
#